data_AF-A0A2V3XT66-F1
#
_entry.id   AF-A0A2V3XT66-F1
#
_cell.length_a   1.000
_cell.length_b   1.000
_cell.length_c   1.000
_cell.angle_alpha   90.00
_cell.angle_beta   90.00
_cell.angle_gamma   90.00
#
_symmetry.space_group_name_H-M   'P 1'
#
loop_
_entity.id
_entity.type
_entity.pdbx_description
1 polymer ?
#
loop_
_entity_poly.entity_id
_entity_poly.type
_entity_poly.pdbx_seq_one_letter_code
_entity_poly.pdbx_strand_id
1 'polypeptide(L)'
;MVRKNKAENQYNERMTKKREMEEQLRVMDQTDWSGIMMICIHGQAENRIYGTIVNRCLNSPLPFCGLDQLILKIDEVCELAGKPMLSMYPRFLQAEMREQYAELSKQGKKNGQKKQEGWQEMSDIIKRQAAVTKEVMEIQILFRGNATMQGRLRCQLSSKKYVSFRSALELFRMLKEVEVRFCENSRLQEADSGFTDVKRKEEKRGKAI
;
A
#
# COMPACT_ATOMS: atom_id res chain seq x y z
N MET A 1 -13.78 2.91 34.28
CA MET A 1 -12.73 3.84 33.81
C MET A 1 -11.95 3.37 32.56
N VAL A 2 -11.99 2.10 32.16
CA VAL A 2 -11.14 1.55 31.07
C VAL A 2 -11.54 1.99 29.63
N ARG A 3 -12.80 2.33 29.38
CA ARG A 3 -13.29 2.66 28.02
C ARG A 3 -12.87 4.04 27.49
N LYS A 4 -12.64 5.03 28.37
CA LYS A 4 -12.20 6.38 27.94
C LYS A 4 -10.78 6.37 27.37
N ASN A 5 -9.86 5.65 28.02
CA ASN A 5 -8.46 5.54 27.57
C ASN A 5 -8.31 4.84 26.22
N LYS A 6 -9.18 3.88 25.87
CA LYS A 6 -9.10 3.16 24.58
C LYS A 6 -9.50 4.05 23.40
N ALA A 7 -10.55 4.86 23.56
CA ALA A 7 -11.01 5.78 22.52
C ALA A 7 -10.01 6.93 22.30
N GLU A 8 -9.44 7.44 23.38
CA GLU A 8 -8.43 8.50 23.35
C GLU A 8 -7.11 8.01 22.72
N ASN A 9 -6.69 6.78 23.03
CA ASN A 9 -5.53 6.15 22.38
C ASN A 9 -5.75 5.91 20.88
N GLN A 10 -6.93 5.41 20.49
CA GLN A 10 -7.25 5.25 19.06
C GLN A 10 -7.32 6.59 18.31
N TYR A 11 -7.82 7.64 18.96
CA TYR A 11 -7.83 8.99 18.40
C TYR A 11 -6.40 9.52 18.19
N ASN A 12 -5.54 9.39 19.20
CA ASN A 12 -4.13 9.80 19.13
C ASN A 12 -3.34 9.03 18.08
N GLU A 13 -3.60 7.73 17.93
CA GLU A 13 -2.97 6.89 16.90
C GLU A 13 -3.40 7.32 15.49
N ARG A 14 -4.69 7.58 15.28
CA ARG A 14 -5.23 8.10 14.00
C ARG A 14 -4.65 9.47 13.67
N MET A 15 -4.55 10.36 14.65
CA MET A 15 -3.98 11.70 14.44
C MET A 15 -2.49 11.66 14.11
N THR A 16 -1.74 10.76 14.74
CA THR A 16 -0.32 10.53 14.41
C THR A 16 -0.14 10.02 12.99
N LYS A 17 -0.90 8.98 12.60
CA LYS A 17 -0.86 8.43 11.23
C LYS A 17 -1.25 9.46 10.17
N LYS A 18 -2.27 10.27 10.47
CA LYS A 18 -2.68 11.37 9.58
C LYS A 18 -1.52 12.36 9.36
N ARG A 19 -0.85 12.80 10.43
CA ARG A 19 0.31 13.69 10.33
C ARG A 19 1.45 13.07 9.53
N GLU A 20 1.75 11.80 9.76
CA GLU A 20 2.80 11.07 9.02
C GLU A 20 2.50 10.99 7.52
N MET A 21 1.25 10.70 7.14
CA MET A 21 0.85 10.69 5.73
C MET A 21 0.84 12.10 5.11
N GLU A 22 0.42 13.13 5.85
CA GLU A 22 0.50 14.52 5.40
C GLU A 22 1.94 14.96 5.18
N GLU A 23 2.87 14.56 6.05
CA GLU A 23 4.30 14.85 5.91
C GLU A 23 4.89 14.10 4.70
N GLN A 24 4.59 12.82 4.53
CA GLN A 24 4.98 12.05 3.35
C GLN A 24 4.48 12.71 2.06
N LEU A 25 3.23 13.16 2.05
CA LEU A 25 2.68 13.83 0.88
C LEU A 25 3.36 15.18 0.62
N ARG A 26 3.67 15.97 1.66
CA ARG A 26 4.42 17.23 1.51
C ARG A 26 5.80 16.98 0.89
N VAL A 27 6.49 15.92 1.30
CA VAL A 27 7.75 15.51 0.70
C VAL A 27 7.56 15.13 -0.79
N MET A 28 6.48 14.39 -1.11
CA MET A 28 6.09 14.06 -2.49
C MET A 28 5.68 15.29 -3.32
N ASP A 29 5.24 16.38 -2.69
CA ASP A 29 4.87 17.61 -3.37
C ASP A 29 6.10 18.42 -3.80
N GLN A 30 7.02 18.60 -2.85
CA GLN A 30 8.21 19.43 -3.02
C GLN A 30 9.24 18.82 -3.97
N THR A 31 9.08 17.55 -4.31
CA THR A 31 10.03 16.79 -5.11
C THR A 31 9.30 16.23 -6.33
N ASP A 32 9.82 16.43 -7.55
CA ASP A 32 9.24 15.94 -8.83
C ASP A 32 9.41 14.41 -9.01
N TRP A 33 9.14 13.65 -7.94
CA TRP A 33 9.37 12.22 -7.87
C TRP A 33 8.03 11.48 -7.93
N SER A 34 7.47 11.43 -9.14
CA SER A 34 6.40 10.50 -9.51
C SER A 34 6.66 9.04 -9.12
N GLY A 35 7.92 8.65 -8.89
CA GLY A 35 8.31 7.34 -8.36
C GLY A 35 8.10 7.13 -6.85
N ILE A 36 7.66 8.14 -6.09
CA ILE A 36 7.33 7.98 -4.66
C ILE A 36 5.87 7.55 -4.51
N MET A 37 5.64 6.47 -3.78
CA MET A 37 4.33 5.90 -3.54
C MET A 37 4.13 5.65 -2.05
N MET A 38 2.99 6.08 -1.54
CA MET A 38 2.55 5.76 -0.19
C MET A 38 1.63 4.53 -0.26
N ILE A 39 2.00 3.47 0.44
CA ILE A 39 1.23 2.23 0.50
C ILE A 39 0.53 2.18 1.85
N CYS A 40 -0.79 2.21 1.81
CA CYS A 40 -1.67 2.15 2.98
C CYS A 40 -2.19 0.73 3.13
N ILE A 41 -1.73 -0.02 4.14
CA ILE A 41 -2.26 -1.34 4.48
C ILE A 41 -3.50 -1.17 5.35
N HIS A 42 -4.63 -1.72 4.91
CA HIS A 42 -5.91 -1.64 5.63
C HIS A 42 -6.18 -2.89 6.48
N GLY A 43 -5.67 -4.03 6.05
CA GLY A 43 -5.89 -5.30 6.74
C GLY A 43 -5.28 -6.49 6.03
N GLN A 44 -5.73 -7.68 6.42
CA GLN A 44 -5.37 -8.95 5.80
C GLN A 44 -6.61 -9.80 5.52
N ALA A 45 -6.54 -10.62 4.49
CA ALA A 45 -7.50 -11.68 4.19
C ALA A 45 -6.72 -12.91 3.72
N GLU A 46 -7.02 -14.10 4.24
CA GLU A 46 -6.36 -15.36 3.84
C GLU A 46 -4.81 -15.30 3.86
N ASN A 47 -4.24 -14.65 4.89
CA ASN A 47 -2.79 -14.40 5.02
C ASN A 47 -2.16 -13.50 3.94
N ARG A 48 -2.97 -12.71 3.23
CA ARG A 48 -2.54 -11.73 2.24
C ARG A 48 -2.93 -10.34 2.72
N ILE A 49 -2.00 -9.38 2.65
CA ILE A 49 -2.34 -7.99 2.97
C ILE A 49 -3.17 -7.35 1.85
N TYR A 50 -4.09 -6.45 2.22
CA TYR A 50 -4.83 -5.61 1.28
C TYR A 50 -4.78 -4.14 1.70
N GLY A 51 -4.94 -3.26 0.73
CA GLY A 51 -4.80 -1.82 0.95
C GLY A 51 -4.92 -1.00 -0.31
N THR A 52 -4.33 0.20 -0.29
CA THR A 52 -4.30 1.12 -1.44
C THR A 52 -2.93 1.76 -1.63
N ILE A 53 -2.60 2.05 -2.89
CA ILE A 53 -1.46 2.86 -3.30
C ILE A 53 -1.95 4.29 -3.52
N VAL A 54 -1.28 5.25 -2.89
CA VAL A 54 -1.50 6.69 -3.09
C VAL A 54 -0.26 7.28 -3.76
N ASN A 55 -0.49 7.98 -4.87
CA ASN A 55 0.55 8.61 -5.66
C ASN A 55 -0.03 9.86 -6.35
N ARG A 56 0.79 10.90 -6.51
CA ARG A 56 0.40 12.20 -7.10
C ARG A 56 -0.10 12.09 -8.55
N CYS A 57 0.39 11.12 -9.30
CA CYS A 57 -0.01 10.90 -10.70
C CYS A 57 -1.41 10.28 -10.80
N LEU A 58 -1.94 9.68 -9.73
CA LEU A 58 -3.24 9.02 -9.72
C LEU A 58 -4.40 10.00 -9.45
N ASN A 59 -5.57 9.72 -10.03
CA ASN A 59 -6.83 10.45 -9.73
C ASN A 59 -7.45 9.99 -8.42
N SER A 60 -7.21 8.73 -8.07
CA SER A 60 -7.80 8.07 -6.92
C SER A 60 -6.81 7.03 -6.38
N PRO A 61 -6.92 6.67 -5.09
CA PRO A 61 -6.12 5.58 -4.53
C PRO A 61 -6.34 4.28 -5.30
N LEU A 62 -5.25 3.58 -5.61
CA LEU A 62 -5.28 2.35 -6.39
C LEU A 62 -5.29 1.13 -5.45
N PRO A 63 -6.39 0.37 -5.34
CA PRO A 63 -6.49 -0.75 -4.39
C PRO A 63 -5.58 -1.92 -4.76
N PHE A 64 -5.13 -2.70 -3.78
CA PHE A 64 -4.40 -3.96 -4.00
C PHE A 64 -4.80 -5.03 -2.98
N CYS A 65 -4.63 -6.30 -3.36
CA CYS A 65 -4.81 -7.49 -2.53
C CYS A 65 -3.68 -8.48 -2.86
N GLY A 66 -2.82 -8.74 -1.90
CA GLY A 66 -1.61 -9.55 -2.05
C GLY A 66 -0.41 -8.78 -2.64
N LEU A 67 0.78 -9.34 -2.40
CA LEU A 67 2.06 -8.75 -2.82
C LEU A 67 2.29 -8.81 -4.34
N ASP A 68 1.79 -9.85 -4.97
CA ASP A 68 1.76 -10.03 -6.42
C ASP A 68 1.05 -8.86 -7.11
N GLN A 69 -0.15 -8.52 -6.66
CA GLN A 69 -0.88 -7.38 -7.21
C GLN A 69 -0.21 -6.05 -6.84
N LEU A 70 0.31 -5.92 -5.62
CA LEU A 70 1.01 -4.71 -5.18
C LEU A 70 2.20 -4.38 -6.08
N ILE A 71 3.07 -5.35 -6.38
CA ILE A 71 4.25 -5.11 -7.23
C ILE A 71 3.86 -4.74 -8.65
N LEU A 72 2.89 -5.45 -9.25
CA LEU A 72 2.45 -5.14 -10.61
C LEU A 72 1.85 -3.73 -10.69
N LYS A 73 1.07 -3.34 -9.68
CA LYS A 73 0.49 -2.00 -9.61
C LYS A 73 1.50 -0.89 -9.37
N ILE A 74 2.60 -1.16 -8.64
CA ILE A 74 3.72 -0.21 -8.55
C ILE A 74 4.32 0.02 -9.95
N ASP A 75 4.52 -1.03 -10.74
CA ASP A 75 5.01 -0.89 -12.12
C ASP A 75 4.02 -0.11 -13.01
N GLU A 76 2.72 -0.40 -12.90
CA GLU A 76 1.66 0.32 -13.61
C GLU A 76 1.65 1.83 -13.28
N VAL A 77 1.84 2.20 -12.00
CA VAL A 77 1.91 3.62 -11.60
C VAL A 77 3.12 4.30 -12.24
N CYS A 78 4.28 3.63 -12.30
CA CYS A 78 5.46 4.16 -13.00
C CYS A 78 5.23 4.30 -14.51
N GLU A 79 4.55 3.34 -15.16
CA GLU A 79 4.16 3.45 -16.57
C GLU A 79 3.21 4.63 -16.81
N LEU A 80 2.20 4.80 -15.96
CA LEU A 80 1.25 5.91 -16.06
C LEU A 80 1.94 7.27 -15.88
N ALA A 81 2.92 7.34 -14.97
CA ALA A 81 3.71 8.54 -14.74
C ALA A 81 4.75 8.83 -15.84
N GLY A 82 5.14 7.82 -16.62
CA GLY A 82 6.22 7.93 -17.61
C GLY A 82 7.61 8.20 -17.00
N LYS A 83 7.77 7.98 -15.68
CA LYS A 83 8.95 8.30 -14.86
C LYS A 83 9.12 7.21 -13.78
N PRO A 84 10.33 6.96 -13.21
CA PRO A 84 11.60 7.66 -13.45
C PRO A 84 12.24 7.40 -14.82
N MET A 85 11.91 6.29 -15.49
CA MET A 85 12.27 6.03 -16.91
C MET A 85 11.14 5.21 -17.57
N LEU A 86 10.88 5.43 -18.87
CA LEU A 86 10.07 4.50 -19.66
C LEU A 86 10.83 3.16 -19.70
N SER A 87 10.24 2.10 -19.15
CA SER A 87 10.85 0.79 -19.21
C SER A 87 10.88 0.24 -20.63
N MET A 88 11.58 -0.88 -20.74
CA MET A 88 11.36 -1.87 -21.79
C MET A 88 9.90 -2.33 -21.81
N TYR A 89 9.36 -2.54 -23.02
CA TYR A 89 7.99 -3.05 -23.23
C TYR A 89 7.77 -4.37 -22.47
N PRO A 90 6.75 -4.45 -21.59
CA PRO A 90 6.47 -5.68 -20.88
C PRO A 90 6.09 -6.79 -21.84
N ARG A 91 6.43 -8.03 -21.45
CA ARG A 91 6.12 -9.23 -22.21
C ARG A 91 4.84 -9.85 -21.67
N PHE A 92 3.96 -10.23 -22.58
CA PHE A 92 2.70 -10.88 -22.27
C PHE A 92 2.62 -12.18 -23.05
N LEU A 93 1.98 -13.19 -22.46
CA LEU A 93 1.71 -14.46 -23.13
C LEU A 93 0.66 -14.31 -24.23
N GLN A 94 -0.23 -13.33 -24.10
CA GLN A 94 -1.37 -13.06 -24.96
C GLN A 94 -1.32 -11.64 -25.52
N ALA A 95 -1.77 -11.46 -26.76
CA ALA A 95 -1.79 -10.16 -27.43
C ALA A 95 -2.83 -9.22 -26.79
N GLU A 96 -3.97 -9.77 -26.38
CA GLU A 96 -5.07 -9.06 -25.74
C GLU A 96 -4.60 -8.38 -24.44
N MET A 97 -3.84 -9.10 -23.61
CA MET A 97 -3.26 -8.55 -22.37
C MET A 97 -2.25 -7.43 -22.65
N ARG A 98 -1.47 -7.55 -23.73
CA ARG A 98 -0.55 -6.49 -24.16
C ARG A 98 -1.31 -5.24 -24.58
N GLU A 99 -2.40 -5.39 -25.32
CA GLU A 99 -3.22 -4.27 -25.78
C GLU A 99 -3.86 -3.54 -24.61
N GLN A 100 -4.47 -4.28 -23.67
CA GLN A 100 -5.03 -3.73 -22.43
C GLN A 100 -3.97 -2.94 -21.64
N TYR A 101 -2.76 -3.48 -21.51
CA TYR A 101 -1.66 -2.78 -20.82
C TYR A 101 -1.19 -1.54 -21.59
N ALA A 102 -1.10 -1.62 -22.91
CA ALA A 102 -0.69 -0.49 -23.75
C ALA A 102 -1.71 0.66 -23.69
N GLU A 103 -3.00 0.36 -23.55
CA GLU A 103 -4.04 1.37 -23.36
C GLU A 103 -3.85 2.17 -22.06
N LEU A 104 -3.43 1.52 -20.96
CA LEU A 104 -3.09 2.21 -19.71
C LEU A 104 -1.98 3.26 -19.94
N SER A 105 -0.92 2.88 -20.67
CA SER A 105 0.18 3.80 -20.99
C SER A 105 -0.29 5.01 -21.82
N LYS A 106 -1.24 4.80 -22.74
CA LYS A 106 -1.82 5.85 -23.60
C LYS A 106 -2.72 6.79 -22.80
N GLN A 107 -3.47 6.27 -21.82
CA GLN A 107 -4.28 7.06 -20.89
C GLN A 107 -3.42 7.91 -19.95
N GLY A 108 -2.30 7.38 -19.46
CA GLY A 108 -1.31 8.13 -18.66
C GLY A 108 -0.76 9.36 -19.39
N LYS A 109 -0.40 9.22 -20.68
CA LYS A 109 0.08 10.33 -21.53
C LYS A 109 -0.96 11.43 -21.75
N LYS A 110 -2.26 11.09 -21.86
CA LYS A 110 -3.35 12.06 -22.00
C LYS A 110 -3.66 12.78 -20.68
N ASN A 111 -3.53 12.08 -19.55
CA ASN A 111 -3.82 12.63 -18.22
C ASN A 111 -2.65 13.46 -17.64
N GLY A 112 -1.41 13.19 -18.06
CA GLY A 112 -0.22 13.95 -17.66
C GLY A 112 -0.21 15.43 -18.08
N GLN A 113 -1.07 15.83 -19.02
CA GLN A 113 -1.24 17.22 -19.43
C GLN A 113 -2.28 18.00 -18.61
N LYS A 114 -3.08 17.34 -17.75
CA LYS A 114 -4.28 17.94 -17.15
C LYS A 114 -4.27 18.21 -15.64
N LYS A 115 -3.19 17.96 -14.90
CA LYS A 115 -3.27 17.96 -13.41
C LYS A 115 -2.41 19.00 -12.71
N GLN A 116 -2.98 20.19 -12.57
CA GLN A 116 -2.56 21.15 -11.55
C GLN A 116 -3.66 21.40 -10.48
N GLU A 117 -4.85 20.81 -10.63
CA GLU A 117 -6.03 21.13 -9.78
C GLU A 117 -6.26 20.17 -8.58
N GLY A 118 -5.48 19.10 -8.41
CA GLY A 118 -5.79 17.98 -7.49
C GLY A 118 -5.48 18.14 -5.99
N TRP A 119 -5.12 19.33 -5.49
CA TRP A 119 -4.63 19.47 -4.09
C TRP A 119 -5.72 19.40 -3.02
N GLN A 120 -6.92 19.94 -3.28
CA GLN A 120 -8.02 19.83 -2.32
C GLN A 120 -8.54 18.38 -2.21
N GLU A 121 -8.60 17.66 -3.34
CA GLU A 121 -8.97 16.24 -3.36
C GLU A 121 -7.98 15.37 -2.58
N MET A 122 -6.68 15.71 -2.60
CA MET A 122 -5.66 14.91 -1.93
C MET A 122 -5.73 14.96 -0.40
N SER A 123 -6.09 16.10 0.18
CA SER A 123 -6.34 16.22 1.63
C SER A 123 -7.47 15.29 2.08
N ASP A 124 -8.55 15.22 1.29
CA ASP A 124 -9.68 14.36 1.58
C ASP A 124 -9.39 12.88 1.34
N ILE A 125 -8.57 12.57 0.34
CA ILE A 125 -8.01 11.23 0.15
C ILE A 125 -7.23 10.81 1.40
N ILE A 126 -6.32 11.64 1.91
CA ILE A 126 -5.55 11.32 3.12
C ILE A 126 -6.47 11.09 4.32
N LYS A 127 -7.45 11.96 4.56
CA LYS A 127 -8.38 11.79 5.69
C LYS A 127 -9.11 10.45 5.61
N ARG A 128 -9.60 10.07 4.43
CA ARG A 128 -10.28 8.78 4.20
C ARG A 128 -9.32 7.62 4.43
N GLN A 129 -8.10 7.69 3.91
CA GLN A 129 -7.09 6.66 4.11
C GLN A 129 -6.67 6.54 5.58
N ALA A 130 -6.50 7.64 6.30
CA ALA A 130 -6.09 7.66 7.71
C ALA A 130 -7.08 6.92 8.61
N ALA A 131 -8.37 6.98 8.27
CA ALA A 131 -9.41 6.33 9.06
C ALA A 131 -9.35 4.79 8.98
N VAL A 132 -8.90 4.24 7.86
CA VAL A 132 -8.90 2.79 7.58
C VAL A 132 -7.50 2.16 7.62
N THR A 133 -6.45 2.95 7.55
CA THR A 133 -5.08 2.45 7.46
C THR A 133 -4.56 1.96 8.80
N LYS A 134 -4.13 0.69 8.82
CA LYS A 134 -3.46 0.07 9.97
C LYS A 134 -1.96 0.35 9.94
N GLU A 135 -1.32 0.24 8.77
CA GLU A 135 0.11 0.48 8.60
C GLU A 135 0.40 1.25 7.31
N VAL A 136 1.39 2.15 7.34
CA VAL A 136 1.83 2.95 6.19
C VAL A 136 3.28 2.61 5.88
N MET A 137 3.60 2.47 4.60
CA MET A 137 4.97 2.43 4.10
C MET A 137 5.15 3.36 2.91
N GLU A 138 6.39 3.74 2.66
CA GLU A 138 6.78 4.55 1.51
C GLU A 138 7.75 3.75 0.65
N ILE A 139 7.40 3.63 -0.64
CA ILE A 139 8.25 3.02 -1.66
C ILE A 139 8.67 4.12 -2.61
N GLN A 140 9.97 4.24 -2.86
CA GLN A 140 10.51 5.13 -3.86
C GLN A 140 11.19 4.31 -4.96
N ILE A 141 10.65 4.39 -6.17
CA ILE A 141 11.29 3.85 -7.37
C ILE A 141 12.24 4.92 -7.90
N LEU A 142 13.54 4.60 -7.87
CA LEU A 142 14.61 5.51 -8.28
C LEU A 142 15.05 5.24 -9.73
N PHE A 143 15.10 3.97 -10.12
CA PHE A 143 15.50 3.55 -11.45
C PHE A 143 14.60 2.43 -11.96
N ARG A 144 14.35 2.44 -13.27
CA ARG A 144 13.59 1.40 -13.95
C ARG A 144 14.32 1.05 -15.24
N GLY A 145 14.68 -0.21 -15.40
CA GLY A 145 15.49 -0.68 -16.53
C GLY A 145 15.51 -2.20 -16.57
N ASN A 146 15.75 -2.80 -17.74
CA ASN A 146 15.80 -4.26 -17.92
C ASN A 146 14.57 -5.00 -17.36
N ALA A 147 13.37 -4.42 -17.49
CA ALA A 147 12.12 -4.94 -16.92
C ALA A 147 12.18 -5.18 -15.39
N THR A 148 12.93 -4.37 -14.66
CA THR A 148 12.99 -4.38 -13.19
C THR A 148 12.99 -2.96 -12.62
N MET A 149 12.76 -2.88 -11.31
CA MET A 149 12.72 -1.65 -10.53
C MET A 149 13.81 -1.65 -9.46
N GLN A 150 14.44 -0.50 -9.25
CA GLN A 150 15.40 -0.27 -8.18
C GLN A 150 14.97 0.94 -7.36
N GLY A 151 15.24 0.91 -6.06
CA GLY A 151 14.70 1.94 -5.21
C GLY A 151 14.98 1.74 -3.73
N ARG A 152 14.10 2.32 -2.91
CA ARG A 152 14.18 2.23 -1.45
C ARG A 152 12.80 2.14 -0.82
N LEU A 153 12.71 1.37 0.27
CA LEU A 153 11.52 1.18 1.08
C LEU A 153 11.75 1.81 2.46
N ARG A 154 10.72 2.46 3.01
CA ARG A 154 10.68 2.97 4.38
C ARG A 154 9.38 2.51 5.03
N CYS A 155 9.47 1.78 6.13
CA CYS A 155 8.32 1.25 6.85
C CYS A 155 8.58 1.21 8.37
N GLN A 156 7.59 0.78 9.14
CA GLN A 156 7.74 0.63 10.58
C GLN A 156 8.79 -0.43 10.94
N LEU A 157 8.86 -1.54 10.19
CA LEU A 157 9.82 -2.62 10.39
C LEU A 157 11.28 -2.17 10.22
N SER A 158 11.53 -1.18 9.35
CA SER A 158 12.87 -0.59 9.15
C SER A 158 13.18 0.55 10.12
N SER A 159 12.43 0.69 11.23
CA SER A 159 12.52 1.82 12.16
C SER A 159 12.42 3.18 11.44
N LYS A 160 11.56 3.25 10.41
CA LYS A 160 11.37 4.42 9.55
C LYS A 160 12.64 4.88 8.81
N LYS A 161 13.66 4.03 8.68
CA LYS A 161 14.85 4.27 7.83
C LYS A 161 14.61 3.73 6.43
N TYR A 162 15.26 4.35 5.44
CA TYR A 162 15.29 3.81 4.08
C TYR A 162 16.20 2.60 3.99
N VAL A 163 15.68 1.54 3.38
CA VAL A 163 16.44 0.35 2.98
C VAL A 163 16.34 0.23 1.47
N SER A 164 17.49 0.20 0.80
CA SER A 164 17.57 0.13 -0.66
C SER A 164 17.36 -1.29 -1.17
N PHE A 165 16.74 -1.41 -2.35
CA PHE A 165 16.62 -2.64 -3.12
C PHE A 165 17.11 -2.43 -4.55
N ARG A 166 17.71 -3.48 -5.13
CA ARG A 166 18.35 -3.48 -6.45
C ARG A 166 17.51 -4.14 -7.52
N SER A 167 16.38 -4.76 -7.16
CA SER A 167 15.45 -5.38 -8.09
C SER A 167 14.04 -5.49 -7.52
N ALA A 168 13.06 -5.72 -8.41
CA ALA A 168 11.68 -6.00 -8.01
C ALA A 168 11.57 -7.26 -7.12
N LEU A 169 12.44 -8.26 -7.31
CA LEU A 169 12.46 -9.47 -6.49
C LEU A 169 13.01 -9.22 -5.08
N GLU A 170 14.01 -8.35 -4.94
CA GLU A 170 14.47 -7.89 -3.62
C GLU A 170 13.36 -7.11 -2.92
N LEU A 171 12.66 -6.21 -3.63
CA LEU A 171 11.48 -5.53 -3.10
C LEU A 171 10.41 -6.54 -2.65
N PHE A 172 10.11 -7.57 -3.44
CA PHE A 172 9.13 -8.59 -3.07
C PHE A 172 9.50 -9.33 -1.79
N ARG A 173 10.79 -9.68 -1.61
CA ARG A 173 11.28 -10.30 -0.37
C ARG A 173 11.08 -9.39 0.85
N MET A 174 11.44 -8.11 0.72
CA MET A 174 11.24 -7.13 1.80
C MET A 174 9.75 -6.94 2.13
N LEU A 175 8.89 -6.87 1.10
CA LEU A 175 7.44 -6.80 1.28
C LEU A 175 6.88 -8.08 1.93
N LYS A 176 7.49 -9.24 1.67
CA LYS A 176 7.10 -10.49 2.31
C LYS A 176 7.39 -10.48 3.80
N GLU A 177 8.51 -9.90 4.23
CA GLU A 177 8.80 -9.70 5.66
C GLU A 177 7.75 -8.80 6.32
N VAL A 178 7.34 -7.73 5.64
CA VAL A 178 6.27 -6.85 6.13
C VAL A 178 4.94 -7.59 6.24
N GLU A 179 4.54 -8.36 5.22
CA GLU A 179 3.30 -9.15 5.24
C GLU A 179 3.30 -10.16 6.40
N VAL A 180 4.39 -10.92 6.56
CA VAL A 180 4.50 -11.91 7.65
C VAL A 180 4.32 -11.24 9.01
N ARG A 181 5.05 -10.14 9.26
CA ARG A 181 4.96 -9.39 10.52
C ARG A 181 3.57 -8.80 10.76
N PHE A 182 2.96 -8.24 9.72
CA PHE A 182 1.62 -7.66 9.82
C PHE A 182 0.56 -8.74 10.15
N CYS A 183 0.65 -9.88 9.48
CA CYS A 183 -0.25 -11.01 9.68
C CYS A 183 -0.11 -11.63 11.08
N GLU A 184 1.13 -11.79 11.57
CA GLU A 184 1.42 -12.25 12.94
C GLU A 184 0.84 -11.31 14.00
N ASN A 185 1.11 -10.00 13.88
CA ASN A 185 0.59 -9.01 14.83
C ASN A 185 -0.95 -8.98 14.86
N SER A 186 -1.59 -9.16 13.70
CA SER A 186 -3.04 -9.20 13.59
C SER A 186 -3.63 -10.42 14.32
N ARG A 187 -3.00 -11.60 14.21
CA ARG A 187 -3.44 -12.81 14.94
C ARG A 187 -3.29 -12.67 16.46
N LEU A 188 -2.22 -12.02 16.92
CA LEU A 188 -2.02 -11.75 18.35
C LEU A 188 -3.10 -10.81 18.90
N GLN A 189 -3.47 -9.76 18.15
CA GLN A 189 -4.56 -8.87 18.53
C GLN A 189 -5.93 -9.56 18.56
N GLU A 190 -6.19 -10.49 17.64
CA GLU A 190 -7.42 -11.29 17.64
C GLU A 190 -7.47 -12.25 18.86
N ALA A 191 -6.33 -12.86 19.21
CA ALA A 191 -6.22 -13.73 20.40
C ALA A 191 -6.41 -12.94 21.71
N ASP A 192 -5.82 -11.75 21.84
CA ASP A 192 -5.96 -10.87 23.01
C ASP A 192 -7.38 -10.26 23.12
N SER A 193 -8.13 -10.19 22.02
CA SER A 193 -9.51 -9.66 22.01
C SER A 193 -10.56 -10.62 22.58
N GLY A 194 -10.16 -11.84 23.00
CA GLY A 194 -11.01 -12.76 23.76
C GLY A 194 -12.14 -13.42 22.98
N PHE A 195 -12.08 -13.47 21.65
CA PHE A 195 -13.11 -14.11 20.81
C PHE A 195 -12.87 -15.60 20.54
N THR A 196 -11.97 -16.25 21.29
CA THR A 196 -11.69 -17.69 21.20
C THR A 196 -12.28 -18.45 22.39
N ASP A 197 -13.57 -18.25 22.72
CA ASP A 197 -14.25 -19.16 23.67
C ASP A 197 -15.77 -19.32 23.47
N VAL A 198 -16.26 -19.16 22.23
CA VAL A 198 -17.68 -19.47 21.91
C VAL A 198 -17.83 -20.74 21.07
N LYS A 199 -16.86 -21.06 20.19
CA LYS A 199 -16.97 -22.26 19.34
C LYS A 199 -16.72 -23.61 20.04
N ARG A 200 -16.20 -23.62 21.27
CA ARG A 200 -15.97 -24.88 22.03
C ARG A 200 -17.11 -25.29 22.96
N LYS A 201 -18.11 -24.41 23.18
CA LYS A 201 -19.28 -24.71 24.03
C LYS A 201 -20.48 -25.27 23.27
N GLU A 202 -20.59 -25.04 21.97
CA GLU A 202 -21.69 -25.61 21.16
C GLU A 202 -21.44 -27.07 20.78
N GLU A 203 -20.19 -27.51 20.59
CA GLU A 203 -19.89 -28.93 20.31
C GLU A 203 -20.12 -29.88 21.50
N LYS A 204 -20.14 -29.36 22.75
CA LYS A 204 -20.44 -30.18 23.94
C LYS A 204 -21.92 -30.24 24.31
N ARG A 205 -22.79 -29.43 23.68
CA ARG A 205 -24.25 -29.48 23.91
C ARG A 205 -25.01 -30.38 22.93
N GLY A 206 -24.36 -30.88 21.87
CA GLY A 206 -24.96 -31.76 20.86
C GLY A 206 -24.73 -33.27 21.03
N LYS A 207 -24.13 -33.73 22.15
CA LYS A 207 -23.87 -35.17 22.41
C LYS A 207 -24.55 -35.67 23.70
N ALA A 208 -25.80 -35.30 23.88
CA ALA A 208 -26.68 -35.94 24.85
C ALA A 208 -28.06 -36.14 24.20
N ILE A 209 -28.16 -37.16 23.35
CA ILE A 209 -29.38 -37.92 23.07
C ILE A 209 -28.96 -39.39 23.05
#